data_AF-A0A380L5Q0-F1
#
_entry.id   AF-A0A380L5Q0-F1
#
_cell.length_a   1.000
_cell.length_b   1.000
_cell.length_c   1.000
_cell.angle_alpha   90.00
_cell.angle_beta   90.00
_cell.angle_gamma   90.00
#
_symmetry.space_group_name_H-M   'P 1'
#
loop_
_entity.id
_entity.type
_entity.pdbx_description
1 polymer ?
#
loop_
_entity_poly.entity_id
_entity_poly.type
_entity_poly.pdbx_seq_one_letter_code
_entity_poly.pdbx_strand_id
1 'polypeptide(L)'
;MVFSFPFLGGSRVQIGEPTAALVVIIYGIIAQYGLSSLTVATFLAGLMLVGMGLLHFSDLFKFIPKTITVGFTLGIAVEIIAG
;
A
#
# COMPACT_ATOMS: atom_id res chain seq x y z
N MET A 1 -11.03 -13.69 -4.80
CA MET A 1 -10.83 -14.17 -3.42
C MET A 1 -11.24 -13.02 -2.49
N VAL A 2 -12.51 -12.96 -2.10
CA VAL A 2 -13.19 -11.78 -1.49
C VAL A 2 -13.65 -12.13 -0.06
N PHE A 3 -12.79 -12.76 0.75
CA PHE A 3 -13.31 -13.49 1.93
C PHE A 3 -13.39 -12.69 3.25
N SER A 4 -12.89 -11.44 3.34
CA SER A 4 -12.83 -10.76 4.65
C SER A 4 -13.12 -9.25 4.71
N PHE A 5 -13.42 -8.57 3.60
CA PHE A 5 -13.51 -7.09 3.58
C PHE A 5 -14.86 -6.38 3.91
N PRO A 6 -15.93 -6.99 4.46
CA PRO A 6 -17.11 -6.19 4.85
C PRO A 6 -17.10 -5.68 6.30
N PHE A 7 -16.30 -6.24 7.22
CA PHE A 7 -16.40 -5.90 8.65
C PHE A 7 -15.46 -4.79 9.14
N LEU A 8 -14.35 -4.55 8.43
CA LEU A 8 -13.31 -3.58 8.80
C LEU A 8 -13.06 -2.54 7.69
N GLY A 9 -13.88 -2.54 6.62
CA GLY A 9 -13.75 -1.63 5.48
C GLY A 9 -14.39 -0.27 5.75
N GLY A 10 -13.67 0.82 5.50
CA GLY A 10 -14.15 2.19 5.71
C GLY A 10 -15.26 2.63 4.74
N SER A 11 -15.48 1.89 3.65
CA SER A 11 -16.54 2.17 2.68
C SER A 11 -17.09 0.89 2.06
N ARG A 12 -18.42 0.83 1.90
CA ARG A 12 -19.14 -0.31 1.30
C ARG A 12 -18.79 -0.54 -0.17
N VAL A 13 -18.14 0.43 -0.84
CA VAL A 13 -17.74 0.35 -2.26
C VAL A 13 -16.23 0.11 -2.44
N GLN A 14 -15.49 -0.13 -1.36
CA GLN A 14 -14.05 -0.36 -1.45
C GLN A 14 -13.75 -1.80 -1.89
N ILE A 15 -13.07 -1.94 -3.03
CA ILE A 15 -12.57 -3.23 -3.53
C ILE A 15 -11.05 -3.23 -3.33
N GLY A 16 -10.57 -4.12 -2.45
CA GLY A 16 -9.15 -4.29 -2.19
C GLY A 16 -8.50 -5.21 -3.21
N GLU A 17 -8.17 -4.68 -4.39
CA GLU A 17 -7.32 -5.38 -5.35
C GLU A 17 -5.85 -4.97 -5.15
N PRO A 18 -4.87 -5.90 -5.31
CA PRO A 18 -3.45 -5.57 -5.24
C PRO A 18 -3.09 -4.61 -6.37
N THR A 19 -2.93 -3.33 -6.04
CA THR A 19 -2.57 -2.27 -6.99
C THR A 19 -1.15 -2.49 -7.51
N ALA A 20 -0.86 -2.10 -8.75
CA ALA A 20 0.48 -2.21 -9.36
C ALA A 20 1.61 -1.64 -8.48
N ALA A 21 1.33 -0.58 -7.72
CA ALA A 21 2.25 0.00 -6.74
C ALA A 21 2.79 -1.02 -5.72
N LEU A 22 1.96 -1.96 -5.29
CA LEU A 22 2.36 -3.00 -4.33
C LEU A 22 3.36 -3.97 -4.98
N VAL A 23 3.10 -4.38 -6.23
CA VAL A 23 3.93 -5.34 -6.96
C VAL A 23 5.35 -4.80 -7.15
N VAL A 24 5.47 -3.51 -7.50
CA VAL A 24 6.77 -2.83 -7.65
C VAL A 24 7.57 -2.86 -6.36
N ILE A 25 6.92 -2.54 -5.23
CA ILE A 25 7.58 -2.55 -3.91
C ILE A 25 8.03 -3.97 -3.54
N ILE A 26 7.18 -4.97 -3.76
CA ILE A 26 7.49 -6.38 -3.48
C ILE A 26 8.71 -6.82 -4.31
N TYR A 27 8.72 -6.49 -5.61
CA TYR A 27 9.83 -6.83 -6.50
C TYR A 27 11.15 -6.21 -6.01
N GLY A 28 11.12 -4.93 -5.63
CA GLY A 28 12.29 -4.25 -5.06
C GLY A 28 12.80 -4.88 -3.76
N ILE A 29 11.90 -5.31 -2.86
CA ILE A 29 12.26 -5.98 -1.60
C ILE A 29 12.88 -7.35 -1.89
N ILE A 30 12.27 -8.15 -2.75
CA ILE A 30 12.78 -9.49 -3.08
C ILE A 30 14.15 -9.38 -3.75
N ALA A 31 14.35 -8.43 -4.65
CA ALA A 31 15.62 -8.23 -5.34
C ALA A 31 16.78 -7.91 -4.38
N GLN A 32 16.51 -7.19 -3.29
CA GLN A 32 17.56 -6.78 -2.34
C GLN A 32 17.69 -7.67 -1.11
N TYR A 33 16.59 -8.25 -0.62
CA TYR A 33 16.53 -8.94 0.68
C TYR A 33 15.95 -10.36 0.61
N GLY A 34 15.55 -10.82 -0.59
CA GLY A 34 14.98 -12.15 -0.81
C GLY A 34 13.57 -12.33 -0.25
N LEU A 35 12.95 -13.49 -0.53
CA LEU A 35 11.55 -13.77 -0.17
C LEU A 35 11.26 -13.81 1.33
N SER A 36 12.22 -14.24 2.16
CA SER A 36 12.01 -14.37 3.61
C SER A 36 11.73 -13.03 4.29
N SER A 37 12.40 -11.97 3.82
CA SER A 37 12.23 -10.61 4.34
C SER A 37 10.86 -10.01 4.04
N LEU A 38 10.21 -10.44 2.94
CA LEU A 38 8.91 -9.92 2.51
C LEU A 38 7.81 -10.22 3.53
N THR A 39 7.82 -11.43 4.10
CA THR A 39 6.84 -11.83 5.12
C THR A 39 6.96 -10.96 6.37
N VAL A 40 8.19 -10.70 6.81
CA VAL A 40 8.48 -9.86 7.98
C VAL A 40 8.07 -8.41 7.69
N ALA A 41 8.41 -7.88 6.51
CA ALA A 41 8.06 -6.53 6.09
C ALA A 41 6.53 -6.34 6.02
N THR A 42 5.81 -7.30 5.44
CA THR A 42 4.35 -7.25 5.30
C THR A 42 3.67 -7.31 6.66
N PHE A 43 4.17 -8.16 7.57
CA PHE A 43 3.66 -8.25 8.93
C PHE A 43 3.87 -6.95 9.71
N LEU A 44 5.07 -6.36 9.61
CA LEU A 44 5.38 -5.08 10.25
C LEU A 44 4.54 -3.93 9.68
N ALA A 45 4.35 -3.88 8.36
CA ALA A 45 3.48 -2.90 7.71
C ALA A 45 2.02 -3.03 8.18
N GLY A 46 1.53 -4.26 8.36
CA GLY A 46 0.21 -4.52 8.94
C GLY A 46 0.07 -4.00 10.37
N LEU A 47 1.07 -4.25 11.23
CA LEU A 47 1.09 -3.72 12.59
C LEU A 47 1.11 -2.18 12.61
N MET A 48 1.90 -1.55 11.73
CA MET A 48 1.91 -0.09 11.59
C MET A 48 0.55 0.45 11.15
N LEU A 49 -0.13 -0.19 10.20
CA LEU A 49 -1.47 0.21 9.75
C LEU A 49 -2.50 0.13 10.88
N VAL A 50 -2.48 -0.94 11.68
CA VAL A 50 -3.35 -1.07 12.85
C VAL A 50 -3.05 0.04 13.87
N GLY A 51 -1.77 0.28 14.16
CA GLY A 51 -1.36 1.35 15.08
C GLY A 51 -1.80 2.74 14.62
N MET A 52 -1.62 3.06 13.34
CA MET A 52 -2.05 4.32 12.75
C MET A 52 -3.58 4.49 12.79
N GLY A 53 -4.32 3.39 12.59
CA GLY A 53 -5.78 3.36 12.70
C GLY A 53 -6.28 3.66 14.11
N LEU A 54 -5.66 3.06 15.14
CA LEU A 54 -6.02 3.29 16.55
C LEU A 54 -5.70 4.71 17.02
N LEU A 55 -4.62 5.31 16.52
CA LEU A 55 -4.21 6.67 16.85
C LEU A 55 -4.94 7.75 16.02
N HIS A 56 -5.87 7.37 15.13
CA HIS A 56 -6.56 8.27 14.18
C HIS A 56 -5.61 9.19 13.39
N PHE A 57 -4.39 8.71 13.10
CA PHE A 57 -3.38 9.48 12.36
C PHE A 57 -3.71 9.64 10.87
N SER A 58 -4.90 9.17 10.45
CA SER A 58 -5.45 9.33 9.11
C SER A 58 -5.65 10.79 8.71
N ASP A 59 -5.91 11.69 9.66
CA ASP A 59 -6.07 13.12 9.34
C ASP A 59 -4.77 13.76 8.83
N LEU A 60 -3.61 13.19 9.16
CA LEU A 60 -2.32 13.71 8.68
C LEU A 60 -2.17 13.54 7.17
N PHE A 61 -2.87 12.58 6.55
CA PHE A 61 -2.87 12.42 5.09
C PHE A 61 -3.42 13.65 4.35
N LYS A 62 -4.25 14.50 5.01
CA LYS A 62 -4.75 15.76 4.42
C LYS A 62 -3.65 16.78 4.13
N PHE A 63 -2.50 16.65 4.78
CA PHE A 63 -1.35 17.55 4.58
C PHE A 63 -0.42 17.11 3.45
N ILE A 64 -0.68 15.96 2.82
CA ILE A 64 0.13 15.51 1.68
C ILE A 64 -0.17 16.41 0.47
N PRO A 65 0.82 17.14 -0.07
CA PRO A 65 0.60 18.01 -1.22
C PRO A 65 0.26 17.18 -2.46
N LYS A 66 -0.70 17.68 -3.25
CA LYS A 66 -1.20 16.99 -4.46
C LYS A 66 -0.09 16.65 -5.46
N THR A 67 0.96 17.46 -5.51
CA THR A 67 2.14 17.22 -6.37
C THR A 67 2.78 15.87 -6.11
N ILE A 68 2.83 15.40 -4.85
CA ILE A 68 3.40 14.10 -4.51
C ILE A 68 2.48 12.97 -4.97
N THR A 69 1.17 13.09 -4.76
CA THR A 69 0.21 12.06 -5.19
C THR A 69 0.18 11.93 -6.72
N VAL A 70 0.22 13.05 -7.44
CA VAL A 70 0.30 13.06 -8.92
C VAL A 70 1.63 12.47 -9.39
N GLY A 71 2.75 12.88 -8.79
CA GLY A 71 4.06 12.31 -9.12
C GLY A 71 4.15 10.81 -8.87
N PHE A 72 3.58 10.32 -7.77
CA PHE A 72 3.51 8.89 -7.45
C PHE A 72 2.67 8.13 -8.48
N THR A 73 1.51 8.68 -8.85
CA THR A 73 0.63 8.08 -9.87
C THR A 73 1.33 7.99 -11.23
N LEU A 74 2.02 9.07 -11.63
CA LEU A 74 2.81 9.10 -12.87
C LEU A 74 4.00 8.14 -12.80
N GLY A 75 4.67 8.03 -11.66
CA GLY A 75 5.75 7.06 -11.45
C GLY A 75 5.28 5.62 -11.65
N ILE A 76 4.13 5.25 -11.06
CA ILE A 76 3.51 3.93 -11.28
C ILE A 76 3.15 3.74 -12.76
N ALA A 77 2.59 4.76 -13.42
CA ALA A 77 2.25 4.68 -14.84
C ALA A 77 3.49 4.47 -15.73
N VAL A 78 4.58 5.18 -15.44
CA VAL A 78 5.85 5.01 -16.16
C VAL A 78 6.43 3.63 -15.92
N GLU A 79 6.44 3.12 -14.68
CA GLU A 79 6.96 1.78 -14.39
C GLU A 79 6.17 0.70 -15.14
N ILE A 80 4.84 0.79 -15.19
CA ILE A 80 4.01 -0.15 -15.94
C ILE A 80 4.33 -0.12 -17.44
N ILE A 81 4.61 1.06 -18.00
CA ILE A 81 4.95 1.24 -19.43
C ILE A 81 6.40 0.81 -19.71
N ALA A 82 7.32 1.15 -18.80
CA ALA A 82 8.75 0.93 -18.94
C ALA A 82 9.17 -0.50 -18.63
N GLY A 83 8.31 -1.25 -17.92
CA GLY A 83 8.39 -2.67 -17.56
C GLY A 83 9.58 -3.44 -18.10
#